data_AF-A0A3L6TA32-F1
#
_entry.id   AF-A0A3L6TA32-F1
#
_cell.length_a   1.000
_cell.length_b   1.000
_cell.length_c   1.000
_cell.angle_alpha   90.00
_cell.angle_beta   90.00
_cell.angle_gamma   90.00
#
_symmetry.space_group_name_H-M   'P 1'
#
loop_
_entity.id
_entity.type
_entity.pdbx_description
1 polymer ?
#
loop_
_entity_poly.entity_id
_entity_poly.type
_entity_poly.pdbx_seq_one_letter_code
_entity_poly.pdbx_strand_id
1 'polypeptide(L)'
;MRDGISNITSGLCFLLKGPLPSLNSHKYTNGITLCVFLLHLAAAGFAMGFFVFKTVHDNTRNPRSRNARRERSLLRDWLLPVEGTVVLSIVLAFAWQKAVRAWPRAMVRVILWSSFAVTLGVGALLMCFSMLATVGLGVAMVVFSIGTGLYACWVTRRVGFTERVFERAVQPVDKFRGLNGPAYLMVAAGFVWISVWCVAVIGAVNFRFPGLTILALVLSLMWTAEVMRNVANLTASRVIALYYLRGMQSSVQFSFQRALTYNLGSACLGSLFVPTIEALRILARGLNLLEGEDEFMFSCAHCCLHVMNGIFSFGNSWAFVHIAAYGAGGLGHHELGAAAAALSSIVALE
;
A
#
# COMPACT_ATOMS: atom_id res chain seq x y z
N MET A 1 -7.64 8.00 -39.85
CA MET A 1 -8.20 7.70 -38.50
C MET A 1 -8.20 6.21 -38.15
N ARG A 2 -8.19 5.29 -39.13
CA ARG A 2 -7.91 3.86 -38.91
C ARG A 2 -6.40 3.56 -38.90
N ASP A 3 -5.61 4.39 -39.59
CA ASP A 3 -4.17 4.16 -39.81
C ASP A 3 -3.30 4.56 -38.59
N GLY A 4 -3.73 5.56 -37.80
CA GLY A 4 -3.03 5.95 -36.56
C GLY A 4 -3.13 4.90 -35.43
N ILE A 5 -4.17 4.05 -35.45
CA ILE A 5 -4.36 2.96 -34.48
C ILE A 5 -3.47 1.76 -34.84
N SER A 6 -3.26 1.52 -36.13
CA SER A 6 -2.32 0.50 -36.63
C SER A 6 -0.87 0.88 -36.31
N ASN A 7 -0.50 2.16 -36.37
CA ASN A 7 0.87 2.60 -36.09
C ASN A 7 1.28 2.53 -34.61
N ILE A 8 0.34 2.66 -33.66
CA ILE A 8 0.67 2.52 -32.22
C ILE A 8 0.81 1.04 -31.84
N THR A 9 -0.05 0.18 -32.36
CA THR A 9 0.05 -1.27 -32.17
C THR A 9 1.26 -1.87 -32.90
N SER A 10 1.58 -1.36 -34.09
CA SER A 10 2.77 -1.76 -34.87
C SER A 10 4.06 -1.19 -34.28
N GLY A 11 4.03 0.04 -33.76
CA GLY A 11 5.17 0.68 -33.07
C GLY A 11 5.54 -0.03 -31.77
N LEU A 12 4.55 -0.44 -30.95
CA LEU A 12 4.78 -1.30 -29.79
C LEU A 12 5.34 -2.67 -30.20
N CYS A 13 4.83 -3.27 -31.28
CA CYS A 13 5.26 -4.57 -31.77
C CYS A 13 6.68 -4.55 -32.36
N PHE A 14 7.09 -3.44 -32.98
CA PHE A 14 8.44 -3.28 -33.55
C PHE A 14 9.52 -2.99 -32.48
N LEU A 15 9.15 -2.33 -31.37
CA LEU A 15 10.02 -2.10 -30.20
C LEU A 15 10.21 -3.35 -29.30
N LEU A 16 9.44 -4.41 -29.53
CA LEU A 16 9.47 -5.70 -28.81
C LEU A 16 10.52 -6.70 -29.37
N LYS A 17 11.31 -6.31 -30.38
CA LYS A 17 12.22 -7.20 -31.13
C LYS A 17 13.68 -7.22 -30.65
N GLY A 18 13.94 -6.76 -29.42
CA GLY A 18 15.21 -7.02 -28.73
C GLY A 18 15.20 -8.40 -28.06
N PRO A 19 16.37 -9.01 -27.75
CA PRO A 19 16.39 -10.24 -26.98
C PRO A 19 15.78 -9.99 -25.60
N LEU A 20 14.58 -10.54 -25.38
CA LEU A 20 13.87 -10.43 -24.10
C LEU A 20 14.75 -11.06 -23.01
N PRO A 21 15.19 -10.29 -21.99
CA PRO A 21 15.95 -10.86 -20.88
C PRO A 21 15.15 -11.99 -20.22
N SER A 22 15.84 -13.02 -19.71
CA SER A 22 15.17 -14.17 -19.11
C SER A 22 14.31 -13.72 -17.93
N LEU A 23 12.98 -13.87 -18.03
CA LEU A 23 12.00 -13.55 -16.97
C LEU A 23 12.11 -14.49 -15.74
N ASN A 24 13.14 -15.33 -15.72
CA ASN A 24 13.42 -16.37 -14.73
C ASN A 24 14.77 -16.15 -14.03
N SER A 25 15.25 -14.91 -13.99
CA SER A 25 16.47 -14.59 -13.24
C SER A 25 16.24 -14.81 -11.75
N HIS A 26 17.10 -15.63 -11.13
CA HIS A 26 17.15 -15.85 -9.68
C HIS A 26 18.12 -14.89 -8.97
N LYS A 27 18.71 -13.93 -9.71
CA LYS A 27 19.90 -13.20 -9.28
C LYS A 27 19.67 -12.15 -8.18
N TYR A 28 18.42 -11.93 -7.76
CA TYR A 28 18.01 -10.89 -6.80
C TYR A 28 17.08 -11.37 -5.68
N THR A 29 17.19 -12.65 -5.28
CA THR A 29 16.53 -13.14 -4.05
C THR A 29 17.31 -12.66 -2.83
N ASN A 30 16.83 -11.59 -2.17
CA ASN A 30 17.44 -11.09 -0.93
C ASN A 30 17.10 -12.02 0.25
N GLY A 31 17.87 -13.10 0.41
CA GLY A 31 17.66 -14.08 1.49
C GLY A 31 17.85 -13.49 2.90
N ILE A 32 18.74 -12.50 3.04
CA ILE A 32 19.01 -11.84 4.32
C ILE A 32 17.78 -11.06 4.80
N THR A 33 17.15 -10.25 3.93
CA THR A 33 15.96 -9.47 4.31
C THR A 33 14.74 -10.35 4.54
N LEU A 34 14.63 -11.46 3.80
CA LEU A 34 13.63 -12.48 4.10
C LEU A 34 13.86 -13.07 5.50
N CYS A 35 15.09 -13.42 5.87
CA CYS A 35 15.41 -13.93 7.20
C CYS A 35 15.06 -12.91 8.29
N VAL A 36 15.42 -11.64 8.11
CA VAL A 36 15.08 -10.56 9.05
C VAL A 36 13.57 -10.43 9.21
N PHE A 37 12.81 -10.46 8.11
CA PHE A 37 11.35 -10.37 8.16
C PHE A 37 10.72 -11.59 8.84
N LEU A 38 11.22 -12.80 8.60
CA LEU A 38 10.72 -14.01 9.27
C LEU A 38 11.03 -14.00 10.77
N LEU A 39 12.23 -13.55 11.16
CA LEU A 39 12.58 -13.34 12.57
C LEU A 39 11.67 -12.28 13.21
N HIS A 40 11.40 -11.18 12.51
CA HIS A 40 10.45 -10.16 12.94
C HIS A 40 9.05 -10.75 13.15
N LEU A 41 8.53 -11.51 12.18
CA LEU A 41 7.20 -12.11 12.22
C LEU A 41 7.09 -13.12 13.38
N ALA A 42 8.13 -13.92 13.61
CA ALA A 42 8.20 -14.85 14.74
C ALA A 42 8.22 -14.10 16.09
N ALA A 43 9.03 -13.05 16.21
CA ALA A 43 9.09 -12.22 17.41
C ALA A 43 7.76 -11.49 17.67
N ALA A 44 7.13 -10.93 16.63
CA ALA A 44 5.83 -10.28 16.71
C ALA A 44 4.73 -11.28 17.10
N GLY A 45 4.72 -12.46 16.48
CA GLY A 45 3.79 -13.54 16.83
C GLY A 45 3.94 -14.01 18.28
N PHE A 46 5.19 -14.19 18.75
CA PHE A 46 5.46 -14.53 20.15
C PHE A 46 5.01 -13.43 21.10
N ALA A 47 5.33 -12.16 20.81
CA ALA A 47 4.92 -11.03 21.62
C ALA A 47 3.39 -10.89 21.71
N MET A 48 2.70 -10.99 20.57
CA MET A 48 1.23 -10.97 20.55
C MET A 48 0.64 -12.15 21.32
N GLY A 49 1.17 -13.37 21.12
CA GLY A 49 0.74 -14.55 21.86
C GLY A 49 0.93 -14.40 23.37
N PHE A 50 2.06 -13.83 23.80
CA PHE A 50 2.32 -13.52 25.21
C PHE A 50 1.30 -12.52 25.77
N PHE A 51 1.00 -11.42 25.06
CA PHE A 51 0.03 -10.43 25.53
C PHE A 51 -1.40 -10.97 25.55
N VAL A 52 -1.80 -11.73 24.53
CA VAL A 52 -3.11 -12.40 24.48
C VAL A 52 -3.23 -13.40 25.64
N PHE A 53 -2.23 -14.25 25.85
CA PHE A 53 -2.21 -15.19 26.97
C PHE A 53 -2.28 -14.46 28.32
N LYS A 54 -1.50 -13.39 28.48
CA LYS A 54 -1.53 -12.55 29.69
C LYS A 54 -2.94 -11.99 29.93
N THR A 55 -3.60 -11.44 28.93
CA THR A 55 -4.97 -10.93 29.04
C THR A 55 -5.96 -12.03 29.44
N VAL A 56 -5.86 -13.22 28.85
CA VAL A 56 -6.73 -14.35 29.20
C VAL A 56 -6.46 -14.86 30.63
N HIS A 57 -5.19 -15.02 30.99
CA HIS A 57 -4.77 -15.49 32.31
C HIS A 57 -5.17 -14.49 33.42
N ASP A 58 -4.92 -13.20 33.22
CA ASP A 58 -5.25 -12.16 34.21
C ASP A 58 -6.78 -12.03 34.41
N ASN A 59 -7.56 -12.16 33.33
CA ASN A 59 -9.03 -12.18 33.40
C ASN A 59 -9.58 -13.44 34.10
N THR A 60 -8.96 -14.59 33.90
CA THR A 60 -9.42 -15.87 34.46
C THR A 60 -9.06 -15.99 35.94
N ARG A 61 -7.83 -15.64 36.31
CA ARG A 61 -7.33 -15.84 37.68
C ARG A 61 -7.81 -14.76 38.64
N ASN A 62 -7.92 -13.52 38.19
CA ASN A 62 -8.28 -12.37 39.03
C ASN A 62 -9.42 -11.53 38.41
N PRO A 63 -10.63 -12.10 38.22
CA PRO A 63 -11.74 -11.42 37.53
C PRO A 63 -12.21 -10.14 38.25
N ARG A 64 -11.91 -9.99 39.55
CA ARG A 64 -12.26 -8.81 40.35
C ARG A 64 -11.18 -7.72 40.36
N SER A 65 -10.01 -7.96 39.74
CA SER A 65 -8.93 -6.97 39.66
C SER A 65 -9.40 -5.71 38.90
N ARG A 66 -8.90 -4.54 39.31
CA ARG A 66 -9.11 -3.27 38.58
C ARG A 66 -8.60 -3.37 37.14
N ASN A 67 -7.50 -4.08 36.92
CA ASN A 67 -6.89 -4.24 35.59
C ASN A 67 -7.73 -5.14 34.69
N ALA A 68 -8.19 -6.29 35.21
CA ALA A 68 -9.07 -7.21 34.47
C ALA A 68 -10.41 -6.54 34.08
N ARG A 69 -11.00 -5.75 34.98
CA ARG A 69 -12.22 -4.97 34.65
C ARG A 69 -11.96 -3.93 33.57
N ARG A 70 -10.82 -3.23 33.62
CA ARG A 70 -10.43 -2.25 32.60
C ARG A 70 -10.20 -2.92 31.25
N GLU A 71 -9.46 -4.02 31.20
CA GLU A 71 -9.23 -4.80 29.97
C GLU A 71 -10.54 -5.31 29.36
N ARG A 72 -11.47 -5.81 30.18
CA ARG A 72 -12.77 -6.28 29.71
C ARG A 72 -13.66 -5.16 29.18
N SER A 73 -13.64 -3.98 29.80
CA SER A 73 -14.31 -2.79 29.27
C SER A 73 -13.72 -2.42 27.91
N LEU A 74 -12.39 -2.28 27.84
CA LEU A 74 -11.71 -1.93 26.60
C LEU A 74 -11.96 -2.94 25.48
N LEU A 75 -11.94 -4.25 25.77
CA LEU A 75 -12.31 -5.29 24.81
C LEU A 75 -13.72 -5.09 24.27
N ARG A 76 -14.70 -4.80 25.12
CA ARG A 76 -16.09 -4.60 24.69
C ARG A 76 -16.26 -3.31 23.90
N ASP A 77 -15.64 -2.23 24.37
CA ASP A 77 -15.84 -0.89 23.84
C ASP A 77 -15.05 -0.65 22.55
N TRP A 78 -13.87 -1.27 22.39
CA TRP A 78 -13.00 -1.07 21.22
C TRP A 78 -13.06 -2.19 20.20
N LEU A 79 -13.12 -3.47 20.61
CA LEU A 79 -13.01 -4.57 19.65
C LEU A 79 -14.20 -4.56 18.68
N LEU A 80 -15.43 -4.38 19.18
CA LEU A 80 -16.62 -4.45 18.34
C LEU A 80 -16.68 -3.30 17.30
N PRO A 81 -16.43 -2.02 17.66
CA PRO A 81 -16.36 -0.97 16.66
C PRO A 81 -15.21 -1.15 15.67
N VAL A 82 -14.01 -1.55 16.13
CA VAL A 82 -12.85 -1.74 15.26
C VAL A 82 -13.13 -2.85 14.24
N GLU A 83 -13.57 -4.02 14.70
CA GLU A 83 -13.93 -5.13 13.81
C GLU A 83 -15.04 -4.73 12.83
N GLY A 84 -16.06 -4.01 13.31
CA GLY A 84 -17.12 -3.47 12.47
C GLY A 84 -16.60 -2.54 11.37
N THR A 85 -15.67 -1.66 11.68
CA THR A 85 -15.04 -0.77 10.69
C THR A 85 -14.19 -1.54 9.68
N VAL A 86 -13.43 -2.56 10.10
CA VAL A 86 -12.62 -3.36 9.19
C VAL A 86 -13.50 -4.14 8.21
N VAL A 87 -14.58 -4.77 8.70
CA VAL A 87 -15.55 -5.47 7.84
C VAL A 87 -16.22 -4.51 6.86
N LEU A 88 -16.62 -3.32 7.32
CA LEU A 88 -17.17 -2.28 6.46
C LEU A 88 -16.16 -1.85 5.39
N SER A 89 -14.89 -1.65 5.76
CA SER A 89 -13.81 -1.31 4.83
C SER A 89 -13.60 -2.40 3.78
N ILE A 90 -13.65 -3.68 4.14
CA ILE A 90 -13.53 -4.80 3.21
C ILE A 90 -14.71 -4.80 2.21
N VAL A 91 -15.94 -4.60 2.69
CA VAL A 91 -17.13 -4.51 1.83
C VAL A 91 -17.04 -3.33 0.87
N LEU A 92 -16.65 -2.15 1.38
CA LEU A 92 -16.46 -0.96 0.56
C LEU A 92 -15.34 -1.15 -0.45
N ALA A 93 -14.24 -1.79 -0.08
CA ALA A 93 -13.16 -2.13 -0.98
C ALA A 93 -13.69 -2.98 -2.14
N PHE A 94 -14.40 -4.09 -1.87
CA PHE A 94 -14.98 -4.92 -2.94
C PHE A 94 -15.97 -4.18 -3.83
N ALA A 95 -16.82 -3.34 -3.23
CA ALA A 95 -17.73 -2.48 -3.99
C ALA A 95 -16.97 -1.54 -4.91
N TRP A 96 -15.88 -0.94 -4.41
CA TRP A 96 -14.98 -0.08 -5.17
C TRP A 96 -14.29 -0.83 -6.30
N GLN A 97 -13.70 -1.99 -6.01
CA GLN A 97 -13.03 -2.83 -7.01
C GLN A 97 -14.02 -3.22 -8.15
N LYS A 98 -15.28 -3.51 -7.80
CA LYS A 98 -16.32 -3.84 -8.77
C LYS A 98 -16.72 -2.60 -9.60
N ALA A 99 -16.87 -1.45 -8.97
CA ALA A 99 -17.19 -0.19 -9.63
C ALA A 99 -16.11 0.24 -10.63
N VAL A 100 -14.83 0.10 -10.27
CA VAL A 100 -13.68 0.37 -11.15
C VAL A 100 -13.72 -0.47 -12.43
N ARG A 101 -14.10 -1.75 -12.32
CA ARG A 101 -14.21 -2.65 -13.47
C ARG A 101 -15.47 -2.40 -14.31
N ALA A 102 -16.60 -2.10 -13.66
CA ALA A 102 -17.86 -1.86 -14.36
C ALA A 102 -17.87 -0.53 -15.12
N TRP A 103 -17.38 0.55 -14.48
CA TRP A 103 -17.47 1.92 -15.00
C TRP A 103 -16.13 2.68 -14.91
N PRO A 104 -15.08 2.23 -15.63
CA PRO A 104 -13.73 2.80 -15.50
C PRO A 104 -13.68 4.30 -15.82
N ARG A 105 -14.44 4.77 -16.82
CA ARG A 105 -14.48 6.20 -17.18
C ARG A 105 -15.10 7.07 -16.08
N ALA A 106 -16.22 6.64 -15.50
CA ALA A 106 -16.87 7.38 -14.42
C ALA A 106 -15.98 7.37 -13.15
N MET A 107 -15.29 6.25 -12.90
CA MET A 107 -14.46 6.09 -11.72
C MET A 107 -13.28 7.05 -11.66
N VAL A 108 -12.69 7.47 -12.79
CA VAL A 108 -11.62 8.51 -12.77
C VAL A 108 -12.14 9.81 -12.14
N ARG A 109 -13.35 10.23 -12.47
CA ARG A 109 -13.98 11.41 -11.86
C ARG A 109 -14.34 11.18 -10.39
N VAL A 110 -14.86 10.00 -10.07
CA VAL A 110 -15.20 9.64 -8.68
C VAL A 110 -13.95 9.60 -7.80
N ILE A 111 -12.82 9.05 -8.27
CA ILE A 111 -11.55 9.03 -7.52
C ILE A 111 -11.08 10.46 -7.20
N LEU A 112 -11.09 11.34 -8.21
CA LEU A 112 -10.65 12.74 -8.03
C LEU A 112 -11.52 13.49 -7.00
N TRP A 113 -12.84 13.38 -7.10
CA TRP A 113 -13.76 14.10 -6.22
C TRP A 113 -13.97 13.43 -4.85
N SER A 114 -13.86 12.11 -4.77
CA SER A 114 -13.96 11.37 -3.50
C SER A 114 -12.83 11.74 -2.55
N SER A 115 -11.64 12.04 -3.07
CA SER A 115 -10.50 12.45 -2.25
C SER A 115 -10.80 13.76 -1.51
N PHE A 116 -11.40 14.74 -2.19
CA PHE A 116 -11.91 15.97 -1.58
C PHE A 116 -12.99 15.68 -0.55
N ALA A 117 -14.01 14.89 -0.92
CA ALA A 117 -15.16 14.63 -0.05
C ALA A 117 -14.78 13.87 1.22
N VAL A 118 -13.93 12.85 1.13
CA VAL A 118 -13.47 12.05 2.27
C VAL A 118 -12.60 12.89 3.21
N THR A 119 -11.64 13.64 2.67
CA THR A 119 -10.78 14.51 3.50
C THR A 119 -11.57 15.62 4.19
N LEU A 120 -12.55 16.22 3.50
CA LEU A 120 -13.46 17.20 4.09
C LEU A 120 -14.31 16.58 5.20
N GLY A 121 -14.90 15.41 4.94
CA GLY A 121 -15.74 14.69 5.89
C GLY A 121 -14.97 14.31 7.16
N VAL A 122 -13.77 13.75 7.00
CA VAL A 122 -12.88 13.41 8.13
C VAL A 122 -12.48 14.67 8.90
N GLY A 123 -12.11 15.75 8.20
CA GLY A 123 -11.75 17.02 8.83
C GLY A 123 -12.90 17.61 9.64
N ALA A 124 -14.11 17.64 9.08
CA ALA A 124 -15.32 18.13 9.75
C ALA A 124 -15.67 17.27 10.98
N LEU A 125 -15.63 15.94 10.86
CA LEU A 125 -15.88 15.04 11.98
C LEU A 125 -14.86 15.26 13.11
N LEU A 126 -13.57 15.40 12.80
CA LEU A 126 -12.52 15.64 13.80
C LEU A 126 -12.73 16.95 14.57
N MET A 127 -13.26 17.99 13.92
CA MET A 127 -13.63 19.24 14.59
C MET A 127 -14.81 19.07 15.55
N CYS A 128 -15.78 18.22 15.22
CA CYS A 128 -16.94 17.97 16.08
C CYS A 128 -16.57 17.28 17.42
N PHE A 129 -15.49 16.50 17.48
CA PHE A 129 -15.10 15.76 18.68
C PHE A 129 -14.45 16.61 19.81
N SER A 130 -14.37 17.93 19.65
CA SER A 130 -14.09 18.91 20.73
C SER A 130 -12.79 18.76 21.54
N MET A 131 -11.85 17.86 21.17
CA MET A 131 -10.52 17.80 21.78
C MET A 131 -9.54 18.73 21.06
N LEU A 132 -8.77 19.51 21.82
CA LEU A 132 -7.86 20.53 21.25
C LEU A 132 -6.89 19.95 20.20
N ALA A 133 -6.37 18.74 20.44
CA ALA A 133 -5.50 18.04 19.50
C ALA A 133 -6.22 17.57 18.22
N THR A 134 -7.49 17.15 18.32
CA THR A 134 -8.26 16.69 17.16
C THR A 134 -8.76 17.86 16.32
N VAL A 135 -9.06 19.00 16.95
CA VAL A 135 -9.46 20.23 16.25
C VAL A 135 -8.33 20.74 15.35
N GLY A 136 -7.09 20.79 15.86
CA GLY A 136 -5.93 21.19 15.05
C GLY A 136 -5.74 20.30 13.81
N LEU A 137 -5.81 18.97 13.99
CA LEU A 137 -5.74 18.02 12.88
C LEU A 137 -6.93 18.18 11.91
N GLY A 138 -8.13 18.42 12.44
CA GLY A 138 -9.33 18.69 11.65
C GLY A 138 -9.16 19.91 10.75
N VAL A 139 -8.64 21.03 11.30
CA VAL A 139 -8.34 22.24 10.51
C VAL A 139 -7.33 21.93 9.41
N ALA A 140 -6.24 21.23 9.72
CA ALA A 140 -5.25 20.84 8.73
C ALA A 140 -5.87 19.98 7.60
N MET A 141 -6.74 19.03 7.93
CA MET A 141 -7.44 18.19 6.95
C MET A 141 -8.42 18.96 6.08
N VAL A 142 -9.13 19.96 6.64
CA VAL A 142 -10.02 20.83 5.86
C VAL A 142 -9.22 21.72 4.90
N VAL A 143 -8.10 22.29 5.35
CA VAL A 143 -7.20 23.08 4.48
C VAL A 143 -6.65 22.20 3.36
N PHE A 144 -6.22 20.98 3.68
CA PHE A 144 -5.76 20.01 2.69
C PHE A 144 -6.87 19.64 1.70
N SER A 145 -8.10 19.45 2.19
CA SER A 145 -9.28 19.20 1.37
C SER A 145 -9.48 20.33 0.34
N ILE A 146 -9.45 21.60 0.75
CA ILE A 146 -9.56 22.74 -0.17
C ILE A 146 -8.49 22.64 -1.27
N GLY A 147 -7.24 22.33 -0.91
CA GLY A 147 -6.16 22.09 -1.87
C GLY A 147 -6.48 20.97 -2.87
N THR A 148 -6.97 19.82 -2.38
CA THR A 148 -7.36 18.70 -3.26
C THR A 148 -8.56 19.04 -4.15
N GLY A 149 -9.51 19.85 -3.67
CA GLY A 149 -10.65 20.33 -4.46
C GLY A 149 -10.23 21.30 -5.57
N LEU A 150 -9.36 22.26 -5.26
CA LEU A 150 -8.78 23.16 -6.26
C LEU A 150 -7.98 22.39 -7.31
N TYR A 151 -7.19 21.40 -6.88
CA TYR A 151 -6.47 20.50 -7.77
C TYR A 151 -7.43 19.72 -8.68
N ALA A 152 -8.52 19.18 -8.14
CA ALA A 152 -9.55 18.47 -8.90
C ALA A 152 -10.17 19.38 -9.99
N CYS A 153 -10.50 20.64 -9.65
CA CYS A 153 -10.99 21.63 -10.62
C CYS A 153 -9.97 21.89 -11.73
N TRP A 154 -8.69 22.06 -11.40
CA TRP A 154 -7.64 22.36 -12.38
C TRP A 154 -7.36 21.18 -13.33
N VAL A 155 -7.32 19.95 -12.79
CA VAL A 155 -7.01 18.74 -13.57
C VAL A 155 -8.19 18.26 -14.41
N THR A 156 -9.42 18.74 -14.16
CA THR A 156 -10.64 18.32 -14.89
C THR A 156 -10.47 18.44 -16.41
N ARG A 157 -9.70 19.42 -16.90
CA ARG A 157 -9.38 19.58 -18.34
C ARG A 157 -8.60 18.40 -18.95
N ARG A 158 -7.82 17.67 -18.15
CA ARG A 158 -6.99 16.53 -18.59
C ARG A 158 -7.65 15.17 -18.35
N VAL A 159 -8.79 15.13 -17.65
CA VAL A 159 -9.48 13.88 -17.26
C VAL A 159 -9.85 13.01 -18.45
N GLY A 160 -10.25 13.59 -19.58
CA GLY A 160 -10.61 12.82 -20.78
C GLY A 160 -9.45 12.03 -21.43
N PHE A 161 -8.19 12.41 -21.17
CA PHE A 161 -7.04 11.58 -21.54
C PHE A 161 -6.88 10.42 -20.56
N THR A 162 -6.93 10.72 -19.25
CA THR A 162 -6.80 9.73 -18.18
C THR A 162 -7.89 8.67 -18.25
N GLU A 163 -9.15 9.03 -18.51
CA GLU A 163 -10.26 8.08 -18.67
C GLU A 163 -9.98 7.03 -19.76
N ARG A 164 -9.42 7.46 -20.90
CA ARG A 164 -9.08 6.55 -22.02
C ARG A 164 -7.91 5.64 -21.67
N VAL A 165 -6.87 6.18 -21.03
CA VAL A 165 -5.72 5.38 -20.57
C VAL A 165 -6.17 4.37 -19.51
N PHE A 166 -7.00 4.80 -18.56
CA PHE A 166 -7.51 3.97 -17.47
C PHE A 166 -8.41 2.84 -17.97
N GLU A 167 -9.32 3.12 -18.91
CA GLU A 167 -10.14 2.10 -19.56
C GLU A 167 -9.28 1.02 -20.24
N ARG A 168 -8.23 1.43 -20.97
CA ARG A 168 -7.30 0.49 -21.62
C ARG A 168 -6.50 -0.31 -20.61
N ALA A 169 -6.14 0.30 -19.48
CA ALA A 169 -5.46 -0.39 -18.41
C ALA A 169 -6.37 -1.46 -17.77
N VAL A 170 -7.66 -1.21 -17.55
CA VAL A 170 -8.56 -2.19 -16.90
C VAL A 170 -8.97 -3.36 -17.82
N GLN A 171 -8.96 -3.17 -19.16
CA GLN A 171 -9.40 -4.18 -20.15
C GLN A 171 -8.84 -5.61 -19.97
N PRO A 172 -7.57 -5.85 -19.64
CA PRO A 172 -7.03 -7.21 -19.46
C PRO A 172 -7.56 -7.92 -18.21
N VAL A 173 -8.05 -7.18 -17.22
CA VAL A 173 -8.47 -7.75 -15.92
C VAL A 173 -9.64 -8.71 -16.09
N ASP A 174 -10.56 -8.41 -17.01
CA ASP A 174 -11.72 -9.26 -17.29
C ASP A 174 -11.34 -10.63 -17.89
N LYS A 175 -10.16 -10.74 -18.50
CA LYS A 175 -9.62 -12.00 -19.02
C LYS A 175 -9.10 -12.92 -17.92
N PHE A 176 -8.75 -12.37 -16.76
CA PHE A 176 -8.18 -13.11 -15.64
C PHE A 176 -9.12 -13.07 -14.43
N ARG A 177 -10.23 -13.82 -14.50
CA ARG A 177 -11.23 -13.92 -13.42
C ARG A 177 -10.67 -14.37 -12.05
N GLY A 178 -9.48 -15.00 -12.02
CA GLY A 178 -8.79 -15.42 -10.81
C GLY A 178 -7.76 -14.42 -10.26
N LEU A 179 -7.56 -13.25 -10.88
CA LEU A 179 -6.50 -12.30 -10.51
C LEU A 179 -6.62 -11.80 -9.07
N ASN A 180 -7.86 -11.65 -8.58
CA ASN A 180 -8.13 -11.13 -7.25
C ASN A 180 -7.99 -12.17 -6.14
N GLY A 181 -7.89 -13.47 -6.46
CA GLY A 181 -7.82 -14.54 -5.46
C GLY A 181 -6.69 -14.34 -4.42
N PRO A 182 -5.44 -14.09 -4.86
CA PRO A 182 -4.35 -13.74 -3.96
C PRO A 182 -4.60 -12.50 -3.10
N ALA A 183 -5.22 -11.46 -3.67
CA ALA A 183 -5.56 -10.25 -2.91
C ALA A 183 -6.60 -10.57 -1.81
N TYR A 184 -7.61 -11.39 -2.11
CA TYR A 184 -8.59 -11.84 -1.11
C TYR A 184 -7.95 -12.65 0.02
N LEU A 185 -6.97 -13.51 -0.32
CA LEU A 185 -6.21 -14.24 0.69
C LEU A 185 -5.39 -13.30 1.59
N MET A 186 -4.72 -12.29 1.01
CA MET A 186 -3.96 -11.30 1.78
C MET A 186 -4.87 -10.45 2.67
N VAL A 187 -6.05 -10.05 2.19
CA VAL A 187 -7.06 -9.31 2.99
C VAL A 187 -7.58 -10.17 4.14
N ALA A 188 -7.90 -11.44 3.90
CA ALA A 188 -8.34 -12.37 4.94
C ALA A 188 -7.25 -12.62 6.00
N ALA A 189 -6.00 -12.81 5.57
CA ALA A 189 -4.86 -12.93 6.49
C ALA A 189 -4.66 -11.64 7.31
N GLY A 190 -4.77 -10.48 6.66
CA GLY A 190 -4.69 -9.19 7.32
C GLY A 190 -5.79 -8.97 8.37
N PHE A 191 -7.02 -9.37 8.06
CA PHE A 191 -8.14 -9.32 9.02
C PHE A 191 -7.83 -10.13 10.29
N VAL A 192 -7.46 -11.40 10.13
CA VAL A 192 -7.11 -12.28 11.27
C VAL A 192 -5.94 -11.68 12.08
N TRP A 193 -4.93 -11.16 11.39
CA TRP A 193 -3.77 -10.56 12.05
C TRP A 193 -4.13 -9.30 12.85
N ILE A 194 -4.98 -8.42 12.29
CA ILE A 194 -5.47 -7.22 12.98
C ILE A 194 -6.31 -7.60 14.20
N SER A 195 -7.19 -8.60 14.10
CA SER A 195 -8.00 -9.05 15.23
C SER A 195 -7.14 -9.53 16.41
N VAL A 196 -6.13 -10.36 16.13
CA VAL A 196 -5.17 -10.81 17.15
C VAL A 196 -4.38 -9.65 17.73
N TRP A 197 -3.96 -8.72 16.88
CA TRP A 197 -3.22 -7.52 17.27
C TRP A 197 -4.04 -6.61 18.19
N CYS A 198 -5.34 -6.41 17.93
CA CYS A 198 -6.23 -5.62 18.79
C CYS A 198 -6.28 -6.16 20.22
N VAL A 199 -6.38 -7.49 20.37
CA VAL A 199 -6.35 -8.13 21.69
C VAL A 199 -4.97 -7.97 22.35
N ALA A 200 -3.88 -8.13 21.58
CA ALA A 200 -2.53 -7.96 22.09
C ALA A 200 -2.25 -6.54 22.60
N VAL A 201 -2.75 -5.50 21.91
CA VAL A 201 -2.62 -4.10 22.33
C VAL A 201 -3.30 -3.87 23.67
N ILE A 202 -4.50 -4.44 23.89
CA ILE A 202 -5.22 -4.32 25.16
C ILE A 202 -4.40 -4.94 26.30
N GLY A 203 -3.78 -6.11 26.07
CA GLY A 203 -2.85 -6.72 27.03
C GLY A 203 -1.57 -5.89 27.28
N ALA A 204 -1.10 -5.15 26.28
CA ALA A 204 0.07 -4.29 26.39
C ALA A 204 -0.19 -3.00 27.18
N VAL A 205 -1.45 -2.53 27.33
CA VAL A 205 -1.80 -1.31 28.07
C VAL A 205 -1.34 -1.36 29.54
N ASN A 206 -1.33 -2.55 30.14
CA ASN A 206 -0.92 -2.75 31.53
C ASN A 206 0.54 -3.23 31.68
N PHE A 207 1.34 -3.16 30.60
CA PHE A 207 2.74 -3.56 30.62
C PHE A 207 3.66 -2.43 31.15
N ARG A 208 4.93 -2.75 31.45
CA ARG A 208 5.88 -1.83 32.11
C ARG A 208 6.03 -0.49 31.39
N PHE A 209 6.07 -0.53 30.06
CA PHE A 209 6.19 0.63 29.18
C PHE A 209 5.13 0.55 28.06
N PRO A 210 3.88 0.96 28.34
CA PRO A 210 2.76 0.71 27.44
C PRO A 210 2.93 1.48 26.12
N GLY A 211 3.37 2.75 26.16
CA GLY A 211 3.56 3.56 24.96
C GLY A 211 4.58 2.97 23.99
N LEU A 212 5.78 2.60 24.47
CA LEU A 212 6.82 2.00 23.63
C LEU A 212 6.42 0.62 23.08
N THR A 213 5.72 -0.17 23.90
CA THR A 213 5.26 -1.51 23.49
C THR A 213 4.19 -1.40 22.39
N ILE A 214 3.20 -0.53 22.59
CA ILE A 214 2.15 -0.29 21.60
C ILE A 214 2.76 0.29 20.32
N LEU A 215 3.70 1.25 20.42
CA LEU A 215 4.39 1.80 19.27
C LEU A 215 5.13 0.71 18.47
N ALA A 216 5.87 -0.17 19.14
CA ALA A 216 6.55 -1.29 18.49
C ALA A 216 5.57 -2.24 17.81
N LEU A 217 4.43 -2.54 18.45
CA LEU A 217 3.36 -3.36 17.87
C LEU A 217 2.72 -2.69 16.65
N VAL A 218 2.50 -1.37 16.66
CA VAL A 218 1.99 -0.60 15.52
C VAL A 218 2.99 -0.63 14.35
N LEU A 219 4.29 -0.40 14.61
CA LEU A 219 5.33 -0.46 13.60
C LEU A 219 5.42 -1.85 12.95
N SER A 220 5.32 -2.91 13.77
CA SER A 220 5.27 -4.29 13.29
C SER A 220 4.06 -4.55 12.40
N LEU A 221 2.88 -4.07 12.81
CA LEU A 221 1.65 -4.19 12.04
C LEU A 221 1.78 -3.47 10.69
N MET A 222 2.28 -2.23 10.69
CA MET A 222 2.45 -1.43 9.46
C MET A 222 3.41 -2.11 8.49
N TRP A 223 4.55 -2.62 8.96
CA TRP A 223 5.49 -3.32 8.09
C TRP A 223 4.87 -4.59 7.50
N THR A 224 4.19 -5.39 8.33
CA THR A 224 3.52 -6.63 7.87
C THR A 224 2.40 -6.33 6.85
N ALA A 225 1.61 -5.28 7.09
CA ALA A 225 0.56 -4.84 6.18
C ALA A 225 1.13 -4.40 4.81
N GLU A 226 2.22 -3.65 4.82
CA GLU A 226 2.89 -3.21 3.60
C GLU A 226 3.50 -4.39 2.83
N VAL A 227 4.03 -5.41 3.52
CA VAL A 227 4.48 -6.65 2.86
C VAL A 227 3.33 -7.39 2.18
N MET A 228 2.19 -7.56 2.87
CA MET A 228 1.01 -8.22 2.29
C MET A 228 0.50 -7.47 1.04
N ARG A 229 0.46 -6.14 1.09
CA ARG A 229 0.10 -5.28 -0.05
C ARG A 229 1.05 -5.46 -1.23
N ASN A 230 2.36 -5.45 -0.96
CA ASN A 230 3.36 -5.61 -2.02
C ASN A 230 3.38 -7.01 -2.62
N VAL A 231 3.10 -8.07 -1.85
CA VAL A 231 2.92 -9.43 -2.37
C VAL A 231 1.74 -9.52 -3.34
N ALA A 232 0.60 -8.90 -3.00
CA ALA A 232 -0.55 -8.83 -3.90
C ALA A 232 -0.21 -8.07 -5.20
N ASN A 233 0.45 -6.92 -5.10
CA ASN A 233 0.89 -6.11 -6.23
C ASN A 233 1.87 -6.84 -7.15
N LEU A 234 2.86 -7.53 -6.58
CA LEU A 234 3.82 -8.34 -7.34
C LEU A 234 3.14 -9.47 -8.11
N THR A 235 2.16 -10.12 -7.48
CA THR A 235 1.40 -11.21 -8.08
C THR A 235 0.59 -10.72 -9.26
N ALA A 236 -0.18 -9.65 -9.08
CA ALA A 236 -1.00 -9.07 -10.14
C ALA A 236 -0.13 -8.55 -11.30
N SER A 237 0.90 -7.75 -10.98
CA SER A 237 1.84 -7.19 -11.96
C SER A 237 2.48 -8.27 -12.82
N ARG A 238 2.84 -9.41 -12.24
CA ARG A 238 3.45 -10.52 -12.96
C ARG A 238 2.49 -11.16 -13.97
N VAL A 239 1.26 -11.45 -13.56
CA VAL A 239 0.25 -12.06 -14.44
C VAL A 239 -0.01 -11.17 -15.65
N ILE A 240 -0.15 -9.87 -15.39
CA ILE A 240 -0.36 -8.85 -16.42
C ILE A 240 0.86 -8.69 -17.34
N ALA A 241 2.07 -8.66 -16.77
CA ALA A 241 3.30 -8.55 -17.56
C ALA A 241 3.51 -9.76 -18.47
N LEU A 242 3.24 -10.98 -17.99
CA LEU A 242 3.33 -12.20 -18.82
C LEU A 242 2.32 -12.20 -19.97
N TYR A 243 1.12 -11.67 -19.73
CA TYR A 243 0.11 -11.52 -20.76
C TYR A 243 0.54 -10.52 -21.84
N TYR A 244 1.04 -9.34 -21.47
CA TYR A 244 1.45 -8.33 -22.45
C TYR A 244 2.76 -8.66 -23.18
N LEU A 245 3.76 -9.19 -22.47
CA LEU A 245 5.09 -9.43 -23.05
C LEU A 245 5.19 -10.74 -23.83
N ARG A 246 4.40 -11.75 -23.46
CA ARG A 246 4.50 -13.09 -24.06
C ARG A 246 3.20 -13.63 -24.64
N GLY A 247 2.09 -12.90 -24.51
CA GLY A 247 0.77 -13.40 -24.90
C GLY A 247 0.31 -14.63 -24.11
N MET A 248 0.98 -14.95 -23.00
CA MET A 248 0.71 -16.16 -22.21
C MET A 248 -0.29 -15.89 -21.12
N GLN A 249 -1.29 -16.77 -20.98
CA GLN A 249 -2.16 -16.81 -19.82
C GLN A 249 -1.51 -17.65 -18.72
N SER A 250 -0.73 -17.01 -17.85
CA SER A 250 -0.13 -17.69 -16.70
C SER A 250 -1.17 -17.96 -15.61
N SER A 251 -1.09 -19.12 -14.95
CA SER A 251 -1.90 -19.39 -13.76
C SER A 251 -1.55 -18.42 -12.64
N VAL A 252 -2.56 -17.75 -12.07
CA VAL A 252 -2.39 -16.78 -10.97
C VAL A 252 -1.72 -17.42 -9.75
N GLN A 253 -2.05 -18.68 -9.45
CA GLN A 253 -1.48 -19.43 -8.33
C GLN A 253 0.05 -19.58 -8.42
N PHE A 254 0.57 -19.86 -9.62
CA PHE A 254 2.01 -19.98 -9.84
C PHE A 254 2.72 -18.64 -9.64
N SER A 255 2.14 -17.54 -10.13
CA SER A 255 2.67 -16.19 -9.91
C SER A 255 2.66 -15.81 -8.43
N PHE A 256 1.62 -16.21 -7.69
CA PHE A 256 1.51 -15.99 -6.24
C PHE A 256 2.55 -16.79 -5.45
N GLN A 257 2.68 -18.09 -5.72
CA GLN A 257 3.69 -18.94 -5.08
C GLN A 257 5.10 -18.39 -5.32
N ARG A 258 5.36 -17.90 -6.54
CA ARG A 258 6.64 -17.27 -6.87
C ARG A 258 6.85 -15.95 -6.11
N ALA A 259 5.81 -15.15 -5.93
CA ALA A 259 5.87 -13.91 -5.16
C ALA A 259 6.22 -14.19 -3.68
N LEU A 260 5.61 -15.22 -3.09
CA LEU A 260 5.85 -15.63 -1.69
C LEU A 260 7.21 -16.30 -1.45
N THR A 261 7.81 -16.90 -2.47
CA THR A 261 9.09 -17.63 -2.31
C THR A 261 10.26 -16.80 -2.79
N TYR A 262 10.28 -16.41 -4.06
CA TYR A 262 11.45 -15.77 -4.67
C TYR A 262 11.48 -14.27 -4.46
N ASN A 263 10.33 -13.59 -4.62
CA ASN A 263 10.30 -12.12 -4.56
C ASN A 263 10.05 -11.59 -3.14
N LEU A 264 9.75 -12.44 -2.17
CA LEU A 264 9.34 -12.03 -0.83
C LEU A 264 10.43 -11.25 -0.10
N GLY A 265 11.71 -11.66 -0.19
CA GLY A 265 12.80 -10.93 0.45
C GLY A 265 12.94 -9.49 -0.06
N SER A 266 12.78 -9.30 -1.37
CA SER A 266 12.83 -7.97 -2.00
C SER A 266 11.55 -7.16 -1.75
N ALA A 267 10.39 -7.83 -1.65
CA ALA A 267 9.15 -7.22 -1.17
C ALA A 267 9.32 -6.69 0.26
N CYS A 268 9.87 -7.49 1.18
CA CYS A 268 10.07 -7.11 2.59
C CYS A 268 10.99 -5.90 2.75
N LEU A 269 12.09 -5.86 1.99
CA LEU A 269 12.98 -4.71 1.95
C LEU A 269 12.24 -3.47 1.41
N GLY A 270 11.55 -3.63 0.28
CA GLY A 270 10.79 -2.55 -0.33
C GLY A 270 9.69 -2.00 0.59
N SER A 271 8.99 -2.85 1.32
CA SER A 271 7.94 -2.46 2.26
C SER A 271 8.46 -1.66 3.46
N LEU A 272 9.74 -1.75 3.79
CA LEU A 272 10.36 -0.94 4.83
C LEU A 272 10.84 0.41 4.27
N PHE A 273 11.60 0.37 3.16
CA PHE A 273 12.29 1.56 2.67
C PHE A 273 11.44 2.44 1.76
N VAL A 274 10.57 1.88 0.91
CA VAL A 274 9.80 2.66 -0.07
C VAL A 274 8.87 3.69 0.62
N PRO A 275 8.07 3.33 1.64
CA PRO A 275 7.24 4.30 2.33
C PRO A 275 8.06 5.35 3.08
N THR A 276 9.17 4.95 3.71
CA THR A 276 10.05 5.87 4.45
C THR A 276 10.70 6.89 3.51
N ILE A 277 11.19 6.46 2.35
CA ILE A 277 11.80 7.35 1.36
C ILE A 277 10.76 8.34 0.81
N GLU A 278 9.54 7.89 0.53
CA GLU A 278 8.49 8.76 0.03
C GLU A 278 8.01 9.76 1.10
N ALA A 279 7.92 9.34 2.38
CA ALA A 279 7.62 10.24 3.48
C ALA A 279 8.70 11.32 3.64
N LEU A 280 9.98 10.92 3.59
CA LEU A 280 11.11 11.86 3.62
C LEU A 280 11.06 12.83 2.43
N ARG A 281 10.56 12.39 1.26
CA ARG A 281 10.44 13.26 0.08
C ARG A 281 9.42 14.35 0.29
N ILE A 282 8.25 14.00 0.83
CA ILE A 282 7.18 14.95 1.12
C ILE A 282 7.70 15.98 2.14
N LEU A 283 8.41 15.51 3.17
CA LEU A 283 9.02 16.38 4.16
C LEU A 283 10.06 17.32 3.54
N ALA A 284 11.00 16.80 2.74
CA ALA A 284 12.04 17.61 2.10
C ALA A 284 11.46 18.65 1.12
N ARG A 285 10.43 18.29 0.35
CA ARG A 285 9.72 19.25 -0.53
C ARG A 285 8.94 20.28 0.27
N GLY A 286 8.31 19.89 1.38
CA GLY A 286 7.62 20.80 2.28
C GLY A 286 8.57 21.82 2.88
N LEU A 287 9.74 21.37 3.34
CA LEU A 287 10.78 22.24 3.88
C LEU A 287 11.33 23.20 2.81
N ASN A 288 11.56 22.73 1.58
CA ASN A 288 11.98 23.61 0.48
C ASN A 288 10.93 24.65 0.07
N LEU A 289 9.64 24.41 0.32
CA LEU A 289 8.56 25.36 0.02
C LEU A 289 8.38 26.42 1.11
N LEU A 290 8.93 26.18 2.31
CA LEU A 290 8.90 27.11 3.45
C LEU A 290 10.11 28.06 3.46
N GLU A 291 10.65 28.35 2.28
CA GLU A 291 11.85 29.17 2.07
C GLU A 291 11.77 30.49 2.86
N GLY A 292 12.61 30.56 3.90
CA GLY A 292 12.89 31.68 4.80
C GLY A 292 14.36 31.61 5.22
N GLU A 293 14.92 32.74 5.67
CA GLU A 293 16.35 33.11 5.68
C GLU A 293 17.33 32.29 6.57
N ASP A 294 17.20 30.96 6.72
CA ASP A 294 18.08 30.16 7.59
C ASP A 294 19.01 29.21 6.79
N GLU A 295 20.14 29.73 6.29
CA GLU A 295 21.14 29.03 5.44
C GLU A 295 21.67 27.68 5.98
N PHE A 296 21.66 27.44 7.29
CA PHE A 296 22.27 26.23 7.88
C PHE A 296 21.40 24.97 7.73
N MET A 297 20.08 25.11 7.71
CA MET A 297 19.16 23.97 7.54
C MET A 297 19.13 23.44 6.09
N PHE A 298 19.58 24.26 5.13
CA PHE A 298 19.55 23.96 3.69
C PHE A 298 20.68 23.05 3.21
N SER A 299 21.87 23.08 3.82
CA SER A 299 22.99 22.20 3.39
C SER A 299 22.69 20.72 3.66
N CYS A 300 22.08 20.40 4.81
CA CYS A 300 21.66 19.04 5.14
C CYS A 300 20.46 18.58 4.30
N ALA A 301 19.49 19.46 4.03
CA ALA A 301 18.34 19.15 3.19
C ALA A 301 18.74 18.85 1.73
N HIS A 302 19.66 19.65 1.17
CA HIS A 302 20.14 19.46 -0.21
C HIS A 302 21.01 18.21 -0.36
N CYS A 303 21.84 17.89 0.65
CA CYS A 303 22.62 16.65 0.70
C CYS A 303 21.71 15.41 0.81
N CYS A 304 20.73 15.44 1.72
CA CYS A 304 19.75 14.36 1.88
C CYS A 304 18.91 14.17 0.61
N LEU A 305 18.48 15.27 -0.03
CA LEU A 305 17.76 15.23 -1.31
C LEU A 305 18.57 14.57 -2.42
N HIS A 306 19.88 14.81 -2.51
CA HIS A 306 20.73 14.22 -3.55
C HIS A 306 20.96 12.72 -3.33
N VAL A 307 21.20 12.29 -2.08
CA VAL A 307 21.29 10.88 -1.70
C VAL A 307 19.96 10.16 -1.95
N MET A 308 18.84 10.81 -1.61
CA MET A 308 17.50 10.27 -1.87
C MET A 308 17.19 10.17 -3.36
N ASN A 309 17.64 11.11 -4.20
CA ASN A 309 17.45 11.04 -5.65
C ASN A 309 18.29 9.94 -6.31
N GLY A 310 19.43 9.55 -5.71
CA GLY A 310 20.19 8.37 -6.13
C GLY A 310 19.48 7.05 -5.81
N ILE A 311 18.94 6.93 -4.59
CA ILE A 311 18.13 5.79 -4.14
C ILE A 311 16.81 5.69 -4.93
N PHE A 312 16.28 6.83 -5.41
CA PHE A 312 15.04 6.95 -6.18
C PHE A 312 15.02 6.14 -7.48
N SER A 313 16.17 5.87 -8.12
CA SER A 313 16.20 4.98 -9.30
C SER A 313 15.91 3.51 -8.95
N PHE A 314 16.03 3.13 -7.67
CA PHE A 314 15.89 1.76 -7.18
C PHE A 314 14.62 1.52 -6.32
N GLY A 315 14.08 2.55 -5.65
CA GLY A 315 13.07 2.42 -4.58
C GLY A 315 11.69 3.03 -4.86
N ASN A 316 11.17 2.95 -6.09
CA ASN A 316 9.83 3.45 -6.42
C ASN A 316 8.85 2.27 -6.65
N SER A 317 7.52 2.45 -6.55
CA SER A 317 6.53 1.37 -6.76
C SER A 317 6.69 0.63 -8.11
N TRP A 318 7.31 1.30 -9.08
CA TRP A 318 7.72 0.82 -10.41
C TRP A 318 8.75 -0.31 -10.33
N ALA A 319 9.59 -0.34 -9.28
CA ALA A 319 10.56 -1.39 -9.03
C ALA A 319 9.85 -2.73 -8.80
N PHE A 320 8.71 -2.76 -8.11
CA PHE A 320 7.94 -4.00 -7.91
C PHE A 320 7.37 -4.53 -9.21
N VAL A 321 6.84 -3.68 -10.08
CA VAL A 321 6.36 -4.08 -11.42
C VAL A 321 7.51 -4.67 -12.24
N HIS A 322 8.69 -4.05 -12.19
CA HIS A 322 9.88 -4.52 -12.90
C HIS A 322 10.40 -5.86 -12.35
N ILE A 323 10.46 -6.01 -11.02
CA ILE A 323 10.81 -7.27 -10.34
C ILE A 323 9.80 -8.36 -10.69
N ALA A 324 8.51 -8.05 -10.72
CA ALA A 324 7.44 -8.99 -11.05
C ALA A 324 7.53 -9.46 -12.52
N ALA A 325 7.83 -8.54 -13.44
CA ALA A 325 7.97 -8.82 -14.86
C ALA A 325 9.25 -9.62 -15.16
N TYR A 326 10.42 -9.10 -14.76
CA TYR A 326 11.72 -9.59 -15.24
C TYR A 326 12.52 -10.40 -14.22
N GLY A 327 12.19 -10.34 -12.93
CA GLY A 327 12.98 -11.00 -11.87
C GLY A 327 14.35 -10.35 -11.62
N ALA A 328 14.58 -9.13 -12.13
CA ALA A 328 15.83 -8.39 -11.95
C ALA A 328 15.55 -6.90 -11.70
N GLY A 329 16.28 -6.27 -10.78
CA GLY A 329 16.14 -4.85 -10.41
C GLY A 329 16.92 -3.87 -11.29
N GLY A 330 17.05 -4.14 -12.60
CA GLY A 330 17.87 -3.32 -13.51
C GLY A 330 17.13 -2.90 -14.79
N LEU A 331 17.14 -1.60 -15.06
CA LEU A 331 16.43 -0.88 -16.13
C LEU A 331 16.85 -1.30 -17.55
N GLY A 332 15.83 -1.50 -18.37
CA GLY A 332 15.88 -1.48 -19.83
C GLY A 332 14.45 -1.63 -20.34
N HIS A 333 13.91 -0.61 -21.01
CA HIS A 333 12.52 -0.44 -21.47
C HIS A 333 11.57 0.32 -20.53
N HIS A 334 11.75 1.65 -20.49
CA HIS A 334 10.91 2.63 -19.78
C HIS A 334 9.44 2.69 -20.26
N GLU A 335 9.11 2.21 -21.46
CA GLU A 335 7.78 2.41 -22.09
C GLU A 335 6.77 1.28 -21.79
N LEU A 336 7.24 0.04 -21.60
CA LEU A 336 6.40 -1.13 -21.27
C LEU A 336 5.98 -1.14 -19.79
N GLY A 337 6.77 -0.49 -18.94
CA GLY A 337 6.48 -0.31 -17.52
C GLY A 337 5.26 0.57 -17.28
N ALA A 338 4.93 1.52 -18.16
CA ALA A 338 3.81 2.45 -17.94
C ALA A 338 2.42 1.77 -18.02
N ALA A 339 2.24 0.78 -18.89
CA ALA A 339 0.97 0.05 -19.02
C ALA A 339 0.78 -0.97 -17.89
N ALA A 340 1.83 -1.71 -17.52
CA ALA A 340 1.82 -2.60 -16.36
C ALA A 340 1.76 -1.83 -15.03
N ALA A 341 2.34 -0.62 -14.97
CA ALA A 341 2.25 0.29 -13.84
C ALA A 341 0.89 0.94 -13.72
N ALA A 342 0.20 1.30 -14.82
CA ALA A 342 -1.19 1.75 -14.74
C ALA A 342 -2.09 0.67 -14.11
N LEU A 343 -1.85 -0.61 -14.45
CA LEU A 343 -2.52 -1.76 -13.88
C LEU A 343 -2.10 -2.09 -12.43
N SER A 344 -0.82 -1.95 -12.08
CA SER A 344 -0.35 -2.09 -10.70
C SER A 344 -0.79 -0.93 -9.82
N SER A 345 -0.92 0.28 -10.36
CA SER A 345 -1.51 1.43 -9.68
C SER A 345 -3.02 1.26 -9.50
N ILE A 346 -3.70 0.48 -10.34
CA ILE A 346 -5.11 0.08 -10.12
C ILE A 346 -5.24 -0.92 -8.96
N VAL A 347 -4.31 -1.86 -8.80
CA VAL A 347 -4.28 -2.80 -7.65
C VAL A 347 -3.73 -2.12 -6.38
N ALA A 348 -2.85 -1.14 -6.53
CA ALA A 348 -2.32 -0.31 -5.44
C ALA A 348 -3.15 0.97 -5.19
N LEU A 349 -4.29 1.16 -5.86
CA LEU A 349 -5.33 2.13 -5.49
C LEU A 349 -6.52 1.43 -4.81
N GLU A 350 -6.42 0.12 -4.61
CA GLU A 350 -7.18 -0.68 -3.64
C GLU A 350 -6.39 -0.80 -2.33
#